data_AF-A0A349FGM3-F1
#
_entry.id   AF-A0A349FGM3-F1
#
_cell.length_a   1.000
_cell.length_b   1.000
_cell.length_c   1.000
_cell.angle_alpha   90.00
_cell.angle_beta   90.00
_cell.angle_gamma   90.00
#
_symmetry.space_group_name_H-M   'P 1'
#
loop_
_entity.id
_entity.type
_entity.pdbx_description
1 polymer ?
#
loop_
_entity_poly.entity_id
_entity_poly.type
_entity_poly.pdbx_seq_one_letter_code
_entity_poly.pdbx_strand_id
1 'polypeptide(L)' 'MDKELLARKLYSERVSSLLGDCQLDESILTEMWESKASPSDAARAILDSQNEFDGPAWLSRYLNKR' A
#
# COMPACT_ATOMS: atom_id res chain seq x y z
N MET A 1 13.24 -13.83 21.40
CA MET A 1 12.57 -13.29 20.20
C MET A 1 12.80 -11.79 20.20
N ASP A 2 13.41 -11.25 19.15
CA ASP A 2 13.69 -9.82 19.07
C ASP A 2 12.40 -9.01 18.98
N LYS A 3 12.26 -8.01 19.86
CA LYS A 3 11.06 -7.18 19.99
C LYS A 3 10.73 -6.44 18.69
N GLU A 4 11.76 -6.01 17.99
CA GLU A 4 11.65 -5.29 16.73
C GLU A 4 11.17 -6.20 15.59
N LEU A 5 11.67 -7.44 15.56
CA LEU A 5 11.21 -8.45 14.62
C LEU A 5 9.73 -8.81 14.86
N LEU A 6 9.30 -8.87 16.11
CA LEU A 6 7.88 -9.06 16.45
C LEU A 6 7.04 -7.86 16.01
N ALA A 7 7.49 -6.64 16.29
CA ALA A 7 6.78 -5.43 15.91
C ALA A 7 6.61 -5.32 14.38
N ARG A 8 7.66 -5.67 13.62
CA ARG A 8 7.62 -5.70 12.16
C ARG A 8 6.60 -6.72 11.63
N LYS A 9 6.54 -7.91 12.24
CA LYS A 9 5.56 -8.96 11.86
C LYS A 9 4.12 -8.54 12.16
N LEU A 10 3.86 -7.99 13.33
CA LEU A 10 2.52 -7.52 13.70
C LEU A 10 2.07 -6.37 12.79
N TYR A 11 3.01 -5.51 12.40
CA TYR A 11 2.77 -4.45 11.44
C TYR A 11 2.36 -5.01 10.07
N SER A 12 3.15 -5.93 9.50
CA SER A 12 2.86 -6.52 8.19
C SER A 12 1.54 -7.30 8.20
N GLU A 13 1.25 -8.04 9.27
CA GLU A 13 -0.01 -8.76 9.45
C GLU A 13 -1.22 -7.79 9.50
N ARG A 14 -1.07 -6.66 10.20
CA ARG A 14 -2.12 -5.65 10.27
C ARG A 14 -2.37 -4.98 8.92
N VAL A 15 -1.30 -4.64 8.18
CA VAL A 15 -1.42 -4.09 6.83
C VAL A 15 -2.09 -5.09 5.89
N SER A 16 -1.65 -6.35 5.90
CA SER A 16 -2.26 -7.42 5.08
C SER A 16 -3.75 -7.59 5.38
N SER A 17 -4.12 -7.59 6.66
CA SER A 17 -5.53 -7.67 7.09
C SER A 17 -6.38 -6.49 6.62
N LEU A 18 -5.78 -5.31 6.44
CA LEU A 18 -6.46 -4.11 5.93
C LEU A 18 -6.53 -4.09 4.40
N LEU A 19 -5.55 -4.69 3.73
CA LEU A 19 -5.47 -4.79 2.28
C LEU A 19 -6.47 -5.80 1.70
N GLY A 20 -6.79 -6.85 2.47
CA GLY A 20 -7.69 -7.91 2.03
C GLY A 20 -7.06 -8.77 0.93
N ASP A 21 -7.73 -8.90 -0.21
CA ASP A 21 -7.29 -9.73 -1.35
C ASP A 21 -6.31 -9.01 -2.30
N CYS A 22 -5.98 -7.74 -2.03
CA CYS A 22 -5.02 -6.99 -2.82
C CYS A 22 -3.58 -7.49 -2.60
N GLN A 23 -2.72 -7.35 -3.61
CA GLN A 23 -1.31 -7.73 -3.48
C GLN A 23 -0.59 -6.76 -2.53
N LEU A 24 0.19 -7.30 -1.60
CA LEU A 24 1.01 -6.48 -0.73
C LEU A 24 2.31 -6.09 -1.44
N ASP A 25 2.56 -4.79 -1.58
CA ASP A 25 3.82 -4.27 -2.08
C ASP A 25 4.85 -4.16 -0.94
N GLU A 26 5.85 -5.03 -0.95
CA GLU A 26 6.89 -5.07 0.08
C GLU A 26 7.79 -3.82 0.09
N SER A 27 7.94 -3.15 -1.05
CA SER A 27 8.76 -1.94 -1.16
C SER A 27 8.11 -0.77 -0.41
N ILE A 28 6.83 -0.51 -0.69
CA ILE A 28 6.01 0.48 0.01
C ILE A 28 5.88 0.10 1.48
N LEU A 29 5.64 -1.18 1.81
CA LEU A 29 5.53 -1.62 3.20
C LEU A 29 6.82 -1.37 4.01
N THR A 30 7.99 -1.43 3.36
CA THR A 30 9.29 -1.17 4.00
C THR A 30 9.51 0.32 4.21
N GLU A 31 9.25 1.14 3.19
CA GLU A 31 9.29 2.59 3.31
C GLU A 31 8.34 3.13 4.40
N MET A 32 7.11 2.59 4.44
CA MET A 32 6.11 2.99 5.44
C MET A 32 6.49 2.56 6.86
N TRP A 33 7.23 1.46 7.00
CA TRP A 33 7.77 1.03 8.28
C TRP A 33 8.94 1.90 8.74
N GLU A 34 9.88 2.22 7.85
CA GLU A 34 11.03 3.08 8.13
C GLU A 34 10.58 4.50 8.50
N SER A 35 9.53 5.01 7.85
CA SER A 35 8.90 6.30 8.17
C SER A 35 8.01 6.25 9.41
N LYS A 36 7.84 5.09 10.06
CA LYS A 36 6.97 4.86 11.22
C LYS A 36 5.50 5.24 10.96
N ALA A 37 5.05 5.10 9.72
CA ALA A 37 3.66 5.34 9.34
C ALA A 37 2.72 4.29 9.94
N SER A 38 1.44 4.65 10.13
CA SER A 38 0.46 3.70 10.68
C SER A 38 0.16 2.57 9.69
N PRO A 39 -0.24 1.37 10.16
CA PRO A 39 -0.66 0.28 9.27
C PRO A 39 -1.80 0.66 8.32
N SER A 40 -2.70 1.56 8.76
CA SER A 40 -3.81 2.04 7.93
C SER A 40 -3.34 2.94 6.80
N ASP A 41 -2.35 3.80 7.05
CA ASP A 41 -1.79 4.66 6.02
C ASP A 41 -0.94 3.86 5.03
N ALA A 42 -0.20 2.86 5.51
CA ALA A 42 0.52 1.93 4.64
C ALA A 42 -0.42 1.13 3.72
N ALA A 43 -1.53 0.60 4.26
CA ALA A 43 -2.52 -0.09 3.46
C ALA A 43 -3.13 0.83 2.39
N ARG A 44 -3.43 2.09 2.74
CA ARG A 44 -3.94 3.08 1.77
C ARG A 44 -2.93 3.38 0.67
N ALA A 45 -1.67 3.61 1.02
CA ALA A 45 -0.62 3.88 0.04
C ALA A 45 -0.44 2.73 -0.96
N ILE A 46 -0.53 1.47 -0.49
CA ILE A 46 -0.46 0.28 -1.34
C ILE A 46 -1.69 0.14 -2.25
N LEU A 47 -2.88 0.53 -1.77
CA LEU A 47 -4.09 0.53 -2.60
C LEU A 47 -4.05 1.64 -3.67
N ASP A 48 -3.55 2.82 -3.30
CA ASP A 48 -3.42 3.95 -4.21
C ASP A 48 -2.40 3.65 -5.31
N SER A 49 -1.28 2.97 -5.02
CA SER A 49 -0.31 2.56 -6.04
C SER A 49 -0.86 1.53 -7.03
N GLN A 50 -1.75 0.64 -6.59
CA GLN A 50 -2.44 -0.30 -7.48
C GLN A 50 -3.51 0.36 -8.35
N ASN A 51 -4.10 1.45 -7.85
CA ASN A 51 -5.13 2.20 -8.56
C ASN A 51 -4.53 3.31 -9.43
N GLU A 52 -3.20 3.48 -9.42
CA GLU A 52 -2.51 4.38 -10.34
C GLU A 52 -2.59 3.79 -11.76
N PHE A 53 -3.59 4.27 -12.50
CA PHE A 53 -3.82 3.89 -13.87
C PHE A 53 -2.66 4.40 -14.75
N ASP A 54 -1.69 3.53 -15.03
CA ASP A 54 -0.58 3.80 -15.94
C ASP A 54 -1.00 3.64 -17.42
N GLY A 55 -2.08 4.34 -17.77
CA GLY A 55 -2.57 4.42 -19.14
C GLY A 55 -2.16 5.72 -19.81
N PRO A 56 -2.13 5.76 -21.16
CA PRO A 56 -1.85 6.99 -21.88
C PRO A 56 -2.77 8.13 -21.43
N ALA A 57 -2.22 9.32 -21.21
CA ALA A 57 -2.98 10.48 -20.73
C ALA A 57 -4.20 10.84 -21.61
N TRP A 58 -4.21 10.44 -22.88
CA TRP A 58 -5.37 10.62 -23.77
C TRP A 58 -6.58 9.77 -23.39
N LEU A 59 -6.37 8.60 -22.77
CA LEU A 59 -7.43 7.65 -22.42
C LEU A 59 -8.23 8.14 -21.21
N SER A 60 -7.56 8.66 -20.18
CA SER A 60 -8.22 9.30 -19.03
C SER A 60 -9.07 10.51 -19.46
N ARG A 61 -8.60 11.28 -20.46
CA ARG A 61 -9.36 12.38 -21.07
C ARG A 61 -10.55 11.89 -21.88
N TYR A 62 -10.44 10.75 -22.54
CA TYR A 62 -11.49 10.17 -23.36
C TYR A 62 -12.62 9.59 -22.50
N LEU A 63 -12.29 8.86 -21.44
CA LEU A 63 -13.26 8.25 -20.52
C LEU A 63 -14.03 9.28 -19.66
N ASN A 64 -13.42 10.43 -19.36
CA ASN A 64 -14.04 11.51 -18.58
C ASN A 64 -14.76 12.58 -19.42
N LYS A 65 -15.00 12.34 -20.71
CA LYS A 65 -15.83 13.25 -21.51
C LYS A 65 -17.28 13.17 -21.04
N ARG A 66 -17.74 14.21 -20.33
CA ARG A 66 -19.13 14.62 -20.24
C ARG A 66 -19.41 15.70 -21.28
#